data_AF-A0A954M757-F1
#
_entry.id   AF-A0A954M757-F1
#
_cell.length_a   1.000
_cell.length_b   1.000
_cell.length_c   1.000
_cell.angle_alpha   90.00
_cell.angle_beta   90.00
_cell.angle_gamma   90.00
#
_symmetry.space_group_name_H-M   'P 1'
#
loop_
_entity.id
_entity.type
_entity.pdbx_description
1 polymer ?
#
loop_
_entity_poly.entity_id
_entity_poly.type
_entity_poly.pdbx_seq_one_letter_code
_entity_poly.pdbx_strand_id
1 'polypeptide(L)' 'MTSSIDNLYQTKMRQLRPHERMERCVAMGQWSRELIGRQIVKEQGPMSPERLRLLVARRIYASVPFVVAYLDERLRDVPH' A
#
# COMPACT_ATOMS: atom_id res chain seq x y z
N MET A 1 8.91 23.75 -16.26
CA MET A 1 9.42 24.45 -15.06
C MET A 1 9.12 23.57 -13.86
N THR A 2 10.13 22.95 -13.25
CA THR A 2 9.94 22.13 -12.05
C THR A 2 9.49 23.03 -10.90
N SER A 3 8.45 22.64 -10.15
CA SER A 3 7.88 23.46 -9.08
C SER A 3 8.90 23.71 -7.98
N SER A 4 8.84 24.87 -7.31
CA SER A 4 9.65 25.18 -6.11
C SER A 4 9.60 24.06 -5.06
N ILE A 5 8.45 23.40 -4.96
CA ILE A 5 8.20 22.26 -4.07
C ILE A 5 9.00 21.02 -4.47
N ASP A 6 9.08 20.71 -5.77
CA ASP A 6 9.82 19.56 -6.26
C ASP A 6 11.31 19.71 -5.99
N ASN A 7 11.85 20.92 -6.20
CA ASN A 7 13.25 21.22 -5.91
C ASN A 7 13.56 21.11 -4.42
N LEU A 8 12.66 21.57 -3.55
CA LEU A 8 12.79 21.41 -2.10
C LEU A 8 12.76 19.93 -1.70
N TYR A 9 11.81 19.16 -2.25
CA TYR A 9 11.70 17.73 -2.00
C TYR A 9 12.99 17.00 -2.40
N GLN A 10 13.50 17.23 -3.62
CA GLN A 10 14.73 16.60 -4.10
C GLN A 10 15.94 16.97 -3.23
N THR A 11 16.03 18.23 -2.78
CA THR A 11 17.10 18.67 -1.89
C THR A 11 17.06 17.93 -0.56
N LYS A 12 15.88 17.80 0.07
CA LYS A 12 15.71 17.05 1.32
C LYS A 12 16.01 15.56 1.14
N MET A 13 15.58 14.95 0.03
CA MET A 13 15.87 13.55 -0.27
C MET A 13 17.38 13.27 -0.42
N ARG A 14 18.14 14.21 -0.98
CA ARG A 14 19.61 14.10 -1.10
C ARG A 14 20.31 14.13 0.25
N GLN A 15 19.75 14.84 1.24
CA GLN A 15 20.32 14.97 2.59
C GLN A 15 20.11 13.72 3.48
N LEU A 16 19.18 12.83 3.11
CA LEU A 16 18.91 11.61 3.87
C LEU A 16 20.05 10.58 3.73
N ARG A 17 20.42 9.98 4.86
CA ARG A 17 21.28 8.79 4.95
C ARG A 17 20.56 7.57 4.36
N PRO A 18 21.28 6.52 3.92
CA PRO A 18 20.66 5.35 3.31
C PRO A 18 19.56 4.68 4.16
N HIS A 19 19.74 4.57 5.48
CA HIS A 19 18.72 3.98 6.35
C HIS A 19 17.47 4.87 6.48
N GLU A 20 17.63 6.19 6.56
CA GLU A 20 16.51 7.15 6.63
C GLU A 20 15.68 7.12 5.33
N ARG A 21 16.34 6.92 4.18
CA ARG A 21 15.65 6.70 2.91
C ARG A 21 14.82 5.43 2.94
N MET A 22 15.37 4.33 3.48
CA MET A 22 14.65 3.07 3.62
C MET A 22 13.46 3.20 4.56
N GLU A 23 13.65 3.79 5.74
CA GLU A 23 12.57 4.05 6.72
C GLU A 23 11.43 4.85 6.09
N ARG A 24 11.77 5.88 5.30
CA ARG A 24 10.77 6.66 4.56
C ARG A 24 10.01 5.80 3.54
N CYS A 25 10.71 4.97 2.75
CA CYS A 25 10.07 4.07 1.80
C CYS A 25 9.10 3.10 2.50
N VAL A 26 9.51 2.55 3.65
CA VAL A 26 8.67 1.67 4.47
C VAL A 26 7.44 2.43 4.99
N ALA A 27 7.63 3.64 5.54
CA ALA A 27 6.54 4.48 6.03
C ALA A 27 5.54 4.85 4.93
N MET A 28 6.03 5.21 3.73
CA MET A 28 5.17 5.49 2.58
C MET A 28 4.40 4.25 2.11
N GLY A 29 5.05 3.08 2.12
CA GLY A 29 4.41 1.81 1.80
C GLY A 29 3.32 1.45 2.81
N GLN A 30 3.57 1.66 4.10
CA GLN A 30 2.59 1.46 5.16
C GLN A 30 1.39 2.39 5.01
N TRP A 31 1.65 3.69 4.83
CA TRP A 31 0.60 4.69 4.59
C TRP A 31 -0.26 4.33 3.38
N SER A 32 0.35 3.88 2.28
CA SER A 32 -0.38 3.48 1.08
C SER A 32 -1.29 2.27 1.33
N ARG A 33 -0.83 1.27 2.09
CA ARG A 33 -1.64 0.11 2.51
C ARG A 33 -2.83 0.53 3.37
N GLU A 34 -2.61 1.44 4.31
CA GLU A 34 -3.68 1.97 5.17
C GLU A 34 -4.72 2.74 4.38
N LEU A 35 -4.29 3.56 3.41
CA LEU A 35 -5.20 4.30 2.53
C LEU A 35 -6.09 3.35 1.73
N ILE A 36 -5.50 2.32 1.12
CA ILE A 36 -6.22 1.28 0.39
C ILE A 36 -7.20 0.55 1.33
N GLY A 37 -6.76 0.21 2.55
CA GLY A 37 -7.60 -0.46 3.53
C GLY A 37 -8.83 0.36 3.92
N ARG A 38 -8.66 1.66 4.19
CA ARG A 38 -9.77 2.58 4.47
C ARG A 38 -10.75 2.67 3.30
N GLN A 39 -10.24 2.71 2.07
CA GLN A 39 -11.09 2.69 0.88
C GLN A 39 -11.91 1.40 0.79
N ILE A 40 -11.29 0.23 0.99
CA ILE A 40 -11.98 -1.06 0.94
C ILE A 40 -13.08 -1.14 2.00
N VAL A 41 -12.78 -0.74 3.25
CA VAL A 41 -13.78 -0.74 4.34
C VAL A 41 -14.95 0.20 4.02
N LYS A 42 -14.66 1.35 3.41
CA LYS A 42 -15.71 2.29 2.96
C LYS A 42 -16.59 1.69 1.85
N GLU A 43 -16.01 0.92 0.92
CA GLU A 43 -16.71 0.34 -0.23
C GLU A 43 -17.47 -0.95 0.09
N GLN A 44 -16.95 -1.77 1.00
CA GLN A 44 -17.43 -3.15 1.23
C GLN A 44 -17.95 -3.39 2.66
N GLY A 45 -17.81 -2.41 3.54
CA GLY A 45 -18.19 -2.51 4.95
C GLY A 45 -17.07 -3.05 5.86
N PRO A 46 -17.32 -3.11 7.18
CA PRO A 46 -16.40 -3.72 8.13
C PRO A 46 -16.20 -5.21 7.86
N MET A 47 -15.00 -5.72 8.12
CA MET A 47 -14.60 -7.11 7.88
C MET A 47 -13.47 -7.51 8.83
N SER A 48 -13.12 -8.80 8.85
CA SER A 48 -12.00 -9.27 9.66
C SER A 48 -10.66 -8.62 9.23
N PRO A 49 -9.72 -8.41 10.17
CA PRO A 49 -8.39 -7.90 9.83
C PRO A 49 -7.66 -8.75 8.79
N GLU A 50 -7.87 -10.07 8.82
CA GLU A 50 -7.28 -11.00 7.87
C GLU A 50 -7.84 -10.79 6.45
N ARG A 51 -9.17 -10.68 6.31
CA ARG A 51 -9.82 -10.41 5.03
C ARG A 51 -9.36 -9.07 4.45
N LEU A 52 -9.31 -8.03 5.28
CA LEU A 52 -8.86 -6.71 4.87
C LEU A 52 -7.42 -6.74 4.36
N ARG A 53 -6.52 -7.46 5.06
CA ARG A 53 -5.12 -7.62 4.64
C ARG A 53 -5.00 -8.27 3.26
N LEU A 54 -5.80 -9.31 2.98
CA LEU A 54 -5.80 -9.99 1.68
C LEU A 54 -6.35 -9.09 0.56
N LEU A 55 -7.43 -8.35 0.82
CA LEU A 55 -8.00 -7.41 -0.15
C LEU A 55 -7.05 -6.25 -0.46
N VAL A 56 -6.36 -5.72 0.55
CA VAL A 56 -5.29 -4.71 0.36
C VAL A 56 -4.17 -5.29 -0.52
N ALA A 57 -3.69 -6.49 -0.22
CA ALA A 57 -2.67 -7.15 -1.02
C ALA A 57 -3.14 -7.34 -2.48
N ARG A 58 -4.39 -7.75 -2.68
CA ARG A 58 -4.97 -7.97 -4.01
C ARG A 58 -4.99 -6.69 -4.84
N ARG A 59 -5.25 -5.54 -4.21
CA ARG A 59 -5.23 -4.23 -4.88
C ARG A 59 -3.81 -3.76 -5.20
N ILE A 60 -2.83 -4.05 -4.33
CA ILE A 60 -1.41 -3.73 -4.57
C ILE A 60 -0.84 -4.56 -5.73
N TYR A 61 -1.18 -5.84 -5.79
CA TYR A 61 -0.69 -6.78 -6.81
C TYR A 61 -1.65 -6.96 -7.98
N ALA A 62 -2.56 -6.01 -8.23
CA ALA A 62 -3.59 -6.13 -9.26
C ALA A 62 -3.03 -6.39 -10.67
N SER A 63 -1.80 -5.94 -10.94
CA SER A 63 -1.10 -6.13 -12.21
C SER A 63 -0.37 -7.46 -12.34
N VAL A 64 -0.42 -8.34 -11.34
CA VAL A 64 0.33 -9.60 -11.30
C VAL A 64 -0.66 -10.79 -11.24
N PRO A 65 -1.07 -11.37 -12.38
CA PRO A 65 -2.20 -12.29 -12.45
C PRO A 65 -2.09 -13.51 -11.55
N PHE A 66 -0.91 -14.12 -11.44
CA PHE A 66 -0.72 -15.30 -10.60
C PHE A 66 -0.85 -14.97 -9.10
N VAL A 67 -0.44 -13.77 -8.67
CA VAL A 67 -0.62 -13.32 -7.28
C VAL A 67 -2.09 -13.03 -7.00
N VAL A 68 -2.80 -12.43 -7.95
CA VAL A 68 -4.24 -12.20 -7.82
C VAL A 68 -4.99 -13.53 -7.68
N ALA A 69 -4.68 -14.53 -8.51
CA ALA A 69 -5.29 -15.86 -8.42
C ALA A 69 -5.03 -16.52 -7.04
N TYR A 70 -3.79 -16.45 -6.55
CA TYR A 70 -3.45 -16.94 -5.21
C TYR A 70 -4.25 -16.22 -4.11
N LEU A 71 -4.37 -14.90 -4.18
CA LEU A 71 -5.12 -14.12 -3.18
C LEU A 71 -6.63 -14.38 -3.26
N ASP A 72 -7.18 -14.60 -4.45
CA ASP A 72 -8.59 -14.95 -4.65
C ASP A 72 -8.93 -16.32 -4.08
N GLU A 73 -8.01 -17.29 -4.15
CA GLU A 73 -8.17 -18.57 -3.48
C GLU A 73 -8.22 -18.38 -1.96
N ARG A 74 -7.25 -17.66 -1.38
CA ARG A 74 -7.19 -17.41 0.07
C ARG A 74 -8.40 -16.62 0.59
N LEU A 75 -8.97 -15.73 -0.21
CA LEU A 75 -10.15 -14.95 0.17
C LEU A 75 -11.43 -15.79 0.28
N ARG A 76 -11.49 -16.98 -0.33
CA ARG A 76 -12.63 -17.91 -0.19
C ARG A 76 -12.63 -18.59 1.17
N ASP A 77 -11.45 -18.82 1.74
CA ASP A 77 -11.28 -19.50 3.03
C ASP A 77 -11.49 -18.54 4.22
N VAL A 78 -11.52 -17.23 3.97
CA VAL A 78 -11.71 -16.21 5.01
C VAL A 78 -13.15 -15.69 4.97
N PRO A 79 -13.96 -15.90 6.03
CA PRO A 79 -15.32 -15.38 6.11
C PRO A 79 -15.38 -13.86 5.90
N HIS A 80 -16.53 -13.41 5.38
CA HIS A 80 -16.82 -12.00 5.15
C HIS A 80 -16.80 -11.17 6.44
#